data_AF-A0ABD4LLT1-F1
#
_entry.id   AF-A0ABD4LLT1-F1
#
_cell.length_a   1.000
_cell.length_b   1.000
_cell.length_c   1.000
_cell.angle_alpha   90.00
_cell.angle_beta   90.00
_cell.angle_gamma   90.00
#
_symmetry.space_group_name_H-M   'P 1'
#
loop_
_entity.id
_entity.type
_entity.pdbx_description
1 polymer ?
#
loop_
_entity_poly.entity_id
_entity_poly.type
_entity_poly.pdbx_seq_one_letter_code
_entity_poly.pdbx_strand_id
1 'polypeptide(L)'
;MNKTELKQKITELVELIYNNLHKLEYSSKHSLKAKEFLNRESLKQLHKIAYTKAYKGLRRDSLAESLKVAEKFLEYTEASIKGVHTYEAHGVEFVEHEDCVGICSVSPNANWQNAMIEIAHSFDKEIVFMVRETNNDEVALMKRWKMPVEDANVEGYFKCRMPVEWQMDVGYSKSMG
;
A
#
# COMPACT_ATOMS: atom_id res chain seq x y z
N MET A 1 -24.09 3.96 -14.19
CA MET A 1 -22.65 3.91 -14.38
C MET A 1 -22.29 3.10 -15.62
N ASN A 2 -21.42 3.63 -16.48
CA ASN A 2 -20.81 2.93 -17.60
C ASN A 2 -19.62 2.05 -17.13
N LYS A 3 -19.02 1.26 -18.03
CA LYS A 3 -17.92 0.33 -17.66
C LYS A 3 -16.68 1.06 -17.14
N THR A 4 -16.35 2.23 -17.68
CA THR A 4 -15.18 3.02 -17.27
C THR A 4 -15.39 3.59 -15.88
N GLU A 5 -16.58 4.13 -15.60
CA GLU A 5 -16.96 4.61 -14.26
C GLU A 5 -16.95 3.48 -13.23
N LEU A 6 -17.43 2.28 -13.59
CA LEU A 6 -17.37 1.10 -12.71
C LEU A 6 -15.93 0.69 -12.40
N LYS A 7 -15.06 0.64 -13.43
CA LYS A 7 -13.63 0.38 -13.24
C LYS A 7 -13.02 1.40 -12.29
N GLN A 8 -13.31 2.68 -12.49
CA GLN A 8 -12.73 3.76 -11.69
C GLN A 8 -13.11 3.63 -10.22
N LYS A 9 -14.39 3.40 -9.90
CA LYS A 9 -14.82 3.14 -8.52
C LYS A 9 -14.19 1.88 -7.92
N ILE A 10 -14.07 0.81 -8.70
CA ILE A 10 -13.38 -0.40 -8.23
C ILE A 10 -11.91 -0.10 -7.90
N THR A 11 -11.22 0.69 -8.73
CA THR A 11 -9.84 1.11 -8.45
C THR A 11 -9.75 1.89 -7.14
N GLU A 12 -10.60 2.87 -6.94
CA GLU A 12 -10.63 3.68 -5.71
C GLU A 12 -10.87 2.81 -4.46
N LEU A 13 -11.81 1.87 -4.51
CA LEU A 13 -12.05 0.96 -3.39
C LEU A 13 -10.88 0.00 -3.15
N VAL A 14 -10.28 -0.52 -4.23
CA VAL A 14 -9.12 -1.42 -4.13
C VAL A 14 -7.93 -0.71 -3.50
N GLU A 15 -7.70 0.57 -3.80
CA GLU A 15 -6.66 1.37 -3.15
C GLU A 15 -6.88 1.46 -1.63
N LEU A 16 -8.11 1.78 -1.21
CA LEU A 16 -8.47 1.85 0.21
C LEU A 16 -8.35 0.49 0.91
N ILE A 17 -8.80 -0.59 0.26
CA ILE A 17 -8.68 -1.96 0.78
C ILE A 17 -7.21 -2.28 1.03
N TYR A 18 -6.31 -2.03 0.07
CA TYR A 18 -4.90 -2.32 0.24
C TYR A 18 -4.24 -1.46 1.32
N ASN A 19 -4.59 -0.18 1.42
CA ASN A 19 -4.09 0.66 2.51
C ASN A 19 -4.51 0.09 3.88
N ASN A 20 -5.76 -0.39 4.01
CA ASN A 20 -6.21 -1.06 5.23
C ASN A 20 -5.49 -2.39 5.48
N LEU A 21 -5.24 -3.17 4.43
CA LEU A 21 -4.50 -4.43 4.55
C LEU A 21 -3.05 -4.21 4.98
N HIS A 22 -2.37 -3.18 4.49
CA HIS A 22 -1.04 -2.79 4.97
C HIS A 22 -1.08 -2.40 6.45
N LYS A 23 -2.08 -1.61 6.89
CA LYS A 23 -2.26 -1.29 8.32
C LYS A 23 -2.39 -2.56 9.17
N LEU A 24 -3.14 -3.54 8.70
CA LEU A 24 -3.28 -4.83 9.39
C LEU A 24 -1.98 -5.63 9.38
N GLU A 25 -1.30 -5.69 8.24
CA GLU A 25 -0.05 -6.42 8.05
C GLU A 25 1.02 -5.94 9.02
N TYR A 26 1.15 -4.64 9.16
CA TYR A 26 2.12 -3.99 10.05
C TYR A 26 1.62 -3.84 11.49
N SER A 27 0.39 -4.26 11.79
CA SER A 27 -0.05 -4.38 13.18
C SER A 27 0.34 -5.76 13.72
N SER A 28 1.05 -5.77 14.85
CA SER A 28 1.52 -7.01 15.50
C SER A 28 0.40 -8.00 15.82
N LYS A 29 -0.82 -7.50 16.03
CA LYS A 29 -2.00 -8.32 16.39
C LYS A 29 -2.79 -8.85 15.18
N HIS A 30 -2.66 -8.26 13.99
CA HIS A 30 -3.53 -8.57 12.85
C HIS A 30 -2.80 -8.99 11.57
N SER A 31 -1.49 -9.19 11.62
CA SER A 31 -0.68 -9.58 10.46
C SER A 31 -1.14 -10.87 9.78
N LEU A 32 -1.56 -11.89 10.55
CA LEU A 32 -2.13 -13.13 10.02
C LEU A 32 -3.44 -12.90 9.26
N LYS A 33 -4.27 -11.98 9.75
CA LYS A 33 -5.55 -11.64 9.14
C LYS A 33 -5.34 -10.91 7.81
N ALA A 34 -4.35 -10.02 7.74
CA ALA A 34 -3.97 -9.36 6.49
C ALA A 34 -3.55 -10.39 5.42
N LYS A 35 -2.70 -11.35 5.79
CA LYS A 35 -2.27 -12.44 4.90
C LYS A 35 -3.43 -13.28 4.40
N GLU A 36 -4.42 -13.57 5.24
CA GLU A 36 -5.63 -14.28 4.80
C GLU A 36 -6.36 -13.51 3.68
N PHE A 37 -6.58 -12.21 3.87
CA PHE A 37 -7.26 -11.38 2.87
C PHE A 37 -6.47 -11.23 1.57
N LEU A 38 -5.16 -10.97 1.66
CA LEU A 38 -4.27 -10.84 0.49
C LEU A 38 -4.29 -12.08 -0.41
N ASN A 39 -4.51 -13.25 0.18
CA ASN A 39 -4.57 -14.51 -0.56
C ASN A 39 -5.97 -14.85 -1.13
N ARG A 40 -7.01 -14.05 -0.87
CA ARG A 40 -8.37 -14.33 -1.38
C ARG A 40 -8.44 -14.09 -2.89
N GLU A 41 -8.94 -15.08 -3.61
CA GLU A 41 -9.11 -15.03 -5.07
C GLU A 41 -9.98 -13.85 -5.52
N SER A 42 -11.03 -13.53 -4.76
CA SER A 42 -11.88 -12.37 -5.04
C SER A 42 -11.10 -11.05 -5.00
N LEU A 43 -10.14 -10.89 -4.08
CA LEU A 43 -9.30 -9.69 -4.03
C LEU A 43 -8.33 -9.65 -5.22
N LYS A 44 -7.74 -10.80 -5.60
CA LYS A 44 -6.89 -10.91 -6.79
C LYS A 44 -7.64 -10.52 -8.07
N GLN A 45 -8.91 -10.93 -8.19
CA GLN A 45 -9.76 -10.53 -9.32
C GLN A 45 -10.05 -9.02 -9.31
N LEU A 46 -10.38 -8.44 -8.16
CA LEU A 46 -10.59 -7.00 -8.02
C LEU A 46 -9.33 -6.20 -8.38
N HIS A 47 -8.17 -6.63 -7.89
CA HIS A 47 -6.88 -6.05 -8.24
C HIS A 47 -6.65 -6.08 -9.76
N LYS A 48 -6.89 -7.22 -10.40
CA LYS A 48 -6.76 -7.37 -11.85
C LYS A 48 -7.70 -6.43 -12.60
N ILE A 49 -8.93 -6.24 -12.13
CA ILE A 49 -9.89 -5.28 -12.73
C ILE A 49 -9.40 -3.84 -12.55
N ALA A 50 -8.92 -3.50 -11.35
CA ALA A 50 -8.50 -2.15 -10.98
C ALA A 50 -7.29 -1.67 -11.81
N TYR A 51 -6.30 -2.54 -11.99
CA TYR A 51 -4.99 -2.10 -12.50
C TYR A 51 -4.59 -2.71 -13.85
N THR A 52 -5.44 -3.55 -14.47
CA THR A 52 -5.15 -4.09 -15.81
C THR A 52 -6.28 -3.79 -16.80
N LYS A 53 -6.08 -4.15 -18.08
CA LYS A 53 -7.11 -4.04 -19.12
C LYS A 53 -8.19 -5.14 -19.04
N ALA A 54 -8.16 -6.02 -18.02
CA ALA A 54 -9.11 -7.14 -17.88
C ALA A 54 -10.58 -6.69 -17.87
N TYR A 55 -10.88 -5.51 -17.30
CA TYR A 55 -12.24 -4.95 -17.27
C TYR A 55 -12.88 -4.79 -18.66
N LYS A 56 -12.07 -4.63 -19.73
CA LYS A 56 -12.56 -4.49 -21.10
C LYS A 56 -13.29 -5.74 -21.58
N GLY A 57 -12.87 -6.93 -21.16
CA GLY A 57 -13.50 -8.21 -21.50
C GLY A 57 -14.76 -8.54 -20.70
N LEU A 58 -15.02 -7.86 -19.58
CA LEU A 58 -16.15 -8.16 -18.70
C LEU A 58 -17.45 -7.49 -19.16
N ARG A 59 -18.59 -8.11 -18.87
CA ARG A 59 -19.90 -7.45 -19.04
C ARG A 59 -20.07 -6.36 -17.98
N ARG A 60 -20.89 -5.35 -18.28
CA ARG A 60 -21.16 -4.26 -17.33
C ARG A 60 -21.73 -4.78 -16.00
N ASP A 61 -22.61 -5.77 -16.05
CA ASP A 61 -23.25 -6.30 -14.84
C ASP A 61 -22.26 -7.09 -13.98
N SER A 62 -21.31 -7.81 -14.59
CA SER A 62 -20.20 -8.46 -13.86
C SER A 62 -19.28 -7.43 -13.16
N LEU A 63 -19.07 -6.26 -13.78
CA LEU A 63 -18.34 -5.16 -13.12
C LEU A 63 -19.15 -4.56 -11.97
N ALA A 64 -20.48 -4.47 -12.09
CA ALA A 64 -21.33 -4.00 -11.00
C ALA A 64 -21.33 -5.00 -9.82
N GLU A 65 -21.28 -6.31 -10.09
CA GLU A 65 -21.09 -7.33 -9.05
C GLU A 65 -19.71 -7.24 -8.40
N SER A 66 -18.67 -7.04 -9.19
CA SER A 66 -17.30 -6.82 -8.68
C SER A 66 -17.24 -5.60 -7.78
N LEU A 67 -17.92 -4.51 -8.14
CA LEU A 67 -18.03 -3.31 -7.29
C LEU A 67 -18.65 -3.64 -5.92
N LYS A 68 -19.74 -4.41 -5.87
CA LYS A 68 -20.36 -4.86 -4.61
C LYS A 68 -19.43 -5.74 -3.77
N VAL A 69 -18.59 -6.56 -4.41
CA VAL A 69 -17.58 -7.36 -3.71
C VAL A 69 -16.51 -6.44 -3.11
N ALA A 70 -16.05 -5.43 -3.85
CA ALA A 70 -15.10 -4.44 -3.36
C ALA A 70 -15.67 -3.65 -2.16
N GLU A 71 -16.91 -3.19 -2.23
CA GLU A 71 -17.60 -2.50 -1.13
C GLU A 71 -17.60 -3.35 0.15
N LYS A 72 -17.96 -4.64 0.04
CA LYS A 72 -17.90 -5.57 1.19
C LYS A 72 -16.49 -5.76 1.74
N PHE A 73 -15.50 -5.91 0.87
CA PHE A 73 -14.11 -6.00 1.31
C PHE A 73 -13.66 -4.75 2.06
N LEU A 74 -14.04 -3.57 1.57
CA LEU A 74 -13.74 -2.32 2.25
C LEU A 74 -14.37 -2.31 3.64
N GLU A 75 -15.68 -2.59 3.76
CA GLU A 75 -16.37 -2.67 5.05
C GLU A 75 -15.67 -3.62 6.03
N TYR A 76 -15.28 -4.82 5.58
CA TYR A 76 -14.56 -5.79 6.43
C TYR A 76 -13.18 -5.30 6.86
N THR A 77 -12.43 -4.67 5.95
CA THR A 77 -11.08 -4.19 6.27
C THR A 77 -11.14 -2.96 7.17
N GLU A 78 -12.07 -2.02 6.97
CA GLU A 78 -12.33 -0.88 7.84
C GLU A 78 -12.68 -1.32 9.26
N ALA A 79 -13.60 -2.29 9.40
CA ALA A 79 -13.93 -2.85 10.71
C ALA A 79 -12.72 -3.53 11.37
N SER A 80 -11.84 -4.13 10.57
CA SER A 80 -10.67 -4.87 11.06
C SER A 80 -9.54 -3.96 11.53
N ILE A 81 -9.37 -2.78 10.93
CA ILE A 81 -8.34 -1.81 11.34
C ILE A 81 -8.77 -0.97 12.55
N LYS A 82 -9.99 -1.17 13.08
CA LYS A 82 -10.45 -0.45 14.26
C LYS A 82 -9.55 -0.76 15.45
N GLY A 83 -8.84 0.27 15.93
CA GLY A 83 -7.87 0.16 17.03
C GLY A 83 -6.43 -0.07 16.58
N VAL A 84 -6.15 -0.13 15.27
CA VAL A 84 -4.80 0.02 14.75
C VAL A 84 -4.42 1.50 14.83
N HIS A 85 -3.34 1.81 15.55
CA HIS A 85 -2.82 3.17 15.63
C HIS A 85 -1.94 3.44 14.42
N THR A 86 -2.21 4.52 13.70
CA THR A 86 -1.40 5.00 12.59
C THR A 86 -0.80 6.36 12.93
N TYR A 87 0.36 6.62 12.34
CA TYR A 87 1.06 7.89 12.37
C TYR A 87 1.08 8.48 10.96
N GLU A 88 1.21 9.80 10.85
CA GLU A 88 1.40 10.47 9.58
C GLU A 88 2.56 11.46 9.70
N ALA A 89 3.53 11.35 8.79
CA ALA A 89 4.63 12.30 8.66
C ALA A 89 4.73 12.75 7.21
N HIS A 90 4.61 14.05 6.96
CA HIS A 90 4.84 14.65 5.64
C HIS A 90 4.08 13.99 4.47
N GLY A 91 2.83 13.56 4.70
CA GLY A 91 1.98 12.90 3.72
C GLY A 91 2.26 11.40 3.52
N VAL A 92 3.04 10.79 4.40
CA VAL A 92 3.24 9.34 4.48
C VAL A 92 2.54 8.81 5.73
N GLU A 93 1.57 7.91 5.55
CA GLU A 93 0.90 7.22 6.65
C GLU A 93 1.60 5.89 6.92
N PHE A 94 1.85 5.59 8.20
CA PHE A 94 2.55 4.37 8.60
C PHE A 94 2.08 3.82 9.94
N VAL A 95 2.46 2.57 10.21
CA VAL A 95 2.22 1.87 11.48
C VAL A 95 3.56 1.44 12.05
N GLU A 96 3.76 1.66 13.35
CA GLU A 96 4.89 1.08 14.05
C GLU A 96 4.60 -0.40 14.37
N HIS A 97 5.45 -1.28 13.84
CA HIS A 97 5.53 -2.70 14.21
C HIS A 97 6.67 -2.90 15.22
N GLU A 98 6.73 -4.08 15.84
CA GLU A 98 7.77 -4.43 16.82
C GLU A 98 9.18 -4.26 16.23
N ASP A 99 9.38 -4.74 15.00
CA ASP A 99 10.69 -4.76 14.33
C ASP A 99 10.90 -3.67 13.24
N CYS A 100 9.83 -2.98 12.80
CA CYS A 100 9.92 -2.05 11.69
C CYS A 100 8.82 -0.97 11.73
N VAL A 101 8.93 0.02 10.85
CA VAL A 101 7.86 0.95 10.53
C VAL A 101 7.31 0.62 9.15
N GLY A 102 6.02 0.27 9.08
CA GLY A 102 5.38 -0.19 7.86
C GLY A 102 4.56 0.91 7.17
N ILE A 103 4.87 1.19 5.91
CA ILE A 103 4.20 2.23 5.12
C ILE A 103 2.85 1.76 4.62
N CYS A 104 1.80 2.45 5.05
CA CYS A 104 0.42 2.10 4.73
C CYS A 104 -0.08 2.82 3.47
N SER A 105 0.21 4.11 3.35
CA SER A 105 -0.17 4.92 2.20
C SER A 105 0.78 6.10 2.01
N VAL A 106 0.87 6.58 0.76
CA VAL A 106 1.69 7.74 0.38
C VAL A 106 0.82 8.70 -0.41
N SER A 107 0.70 9.93 0.07
CA SER A 107 0.02 11.01 -0.64
C SER A 107 0.80 11.40 -1.90
N PRO A 108 0.13 11.81 -3.00
CA PRO A 108 0.80 12.26 -4.22
C PRO A 108 1.83 13.38 -4.00
N ASN A 109 1.64 14.22 -2.96
CA ASN A 109 2.51 15.34 -2.62
C ASN A 109 3.39 15.07 -1.40
N ALA A 110 3.57 13.80 -1.00
CA ALA A 110 4.36 13.45 0.16
C ALA A 110 5.82 13.92 0.04
N ASN A 111 6.35 14.54 1.09
CA ASN A 111 7.77 14.83 1.19
C ASN A 111 8.48 13.63 1.84
N TRP A 112 8.84 12.68 0.98
CA TRP A 112 9.49 11.45 1.41
C TRP A 112 10.83 11.67 2.12
N GLN A 113 11.60 12.68 1.72
CA GLN A 113 12.87 12.98 2.37
C GLN A 113 12.66 13.26 3.85
N ASN A 114 11.74 14.17 4.15
CA ASN A 114 11.45 14.57 5.52
C ASN A 114 10.73 13.46 6.29
N ALA A 115 9.83 12.72 5.64
CA ALA A 115 9.19 11.56 6.25
C ALA A 115 10.21 10.51 6.72
N MET A 116 11.22 10.17 5.90
CA MET A 116 12.27 9.23 6.30
C MET A 116 13.06 9.74 7.50
N ILE A 117 13.45 11.02 7.52
CA ILE A 117 14.19 11.61 8.64
C ILE A 117 13.36 11.54 9.92
N GLU A 118 12.09 11.94 9.86
CA GLU A 118 11.21 11.94 11.01
C GLU A 118 10.96 10.53 11.55
N ILE A 119 10.74 9.56 10.66
CA ILE A 119 10.54 8.16 11.05
C ILE A 119 11.82 7.59 11.68
N ALA A 120 12.98 7.79 11.05
CA ALA A 120 14.26 7.31 11.55
C ALA A 120 14.55 7.85 12.96
N HIS A 121 14.34 9.15 13.19
CA HIS A 121 14.58 9.77 14.50
C HIS A 121 13.56 9.39 15.57
N SER A 122 12.29 9.21 15.20
CA SER A 122 11.22 8.99 16.17
C SER A 122 11.11 7.53 16.60
N PHE A 123 11.43 6.60 15.70
CA PHE A 123 11.20 5.17 15.91
C PHE A 123 12.48 4.34 15.92
N ASP A 124 13.60 4.86 15.39
CA ASP A 124 14.89 4.14 15.27
C ASP A 124 14.72 2.72 14.69
N LYS A 125 13.89 2.62 13.65
CA LYS A 125 13.50 1.37 13.00
C LYS A 125 13.64 1.48 11.49
N GLU A 126 13.89 0.36 10.86
CA GLU A 126 13.84 0.27 9.41
C GLU A 126 12.42 0.57 8.89
N ILE A 127 12.33 1.13 7.69
CA ILE A 127 11.05 1.32 7.01
C ILE A 127 10.83 0.13 6.06
N VAL A 128 9.66 -0.48 6.16
CA VAL A 128 9.18 -1.48 5.19
C VAL A 128 8.06 -0.86 4.36
N PHE A 129 8.21 -0.90 3.04
CA PHE A 129 7.18 -0.45 2.11
C PHE A 129 6.89 -1.52 1.06
N MET A 130 5.65 -2.03 1.06
CA MET A 130 5.14 -2.95 0.05
C MET A 130 4.61 -2.15 -1.15
N VAL A 131 5.48 -1.93 -2.13
CA VAL A 131 5.18 -1.17 -3.35
C VAL A 131 4.38 -2.05 -4.30
N ARG A 132 3.18 -1.62 -4.71
CA ARG A 132 2.36 -2.36 -5.66
C ARG A 132 2.95 -2.23 -7.06
N GLU A 133 3.28 -3.34 -7.71
CA GLU A 133 3.88 -3.35 -9.07
C GLU A 133 3.02 -2.60 -10.10
N THR A 134 1.71 -2.61 -9.90
CA THR A 134 0.73 -2.01 -10.80
C THR A 134 0.39 -0.55 -10.46
N ASN A 135 0.91 -0.01 -9.36
CA ASN A 135 0.76 1.39 -9.00
C ASN A 135 1.98 2.17 -9.51
N ASN A 136 1.80 2.87 -10.63
CA ASN A 136 2.89 3.60 -11.29
C ASN A 136 3.53 4.66 -10.39
N ASP A 137 2.76 5.29 -9.51
CA ASP A 137 3.26 6.36 -8.64
C ASP A 137 4.17 5.79 -7.55
N GLU A 138 3.78 4.66 -6.94
CA GLU A 138 4.62 3.96 -5.97
C GLU A 138 5.89 3.39 -6.61
N VAL A 139 5.78 2.82 -7.82
CA VAL A 139 6.94 2.29 -8.55
C VAL A 139 7.89 3.42 -8.99
N ALA A 140 7.35 4.55 -9.45
CA ALA A 140 8.16 5.71 -9.82
C ALA A 140 8.88 6.29 -8.59
N LEU A 141 8.17 6.37 -7.47
CA LEU A 141 8.73 6.76 -6.19
C LEU A 141 9.87 5.83 -5.74
N MET A 142 9.62 4.51 -5.74
CA MET A 142 10.60 3.49 -5.39
C MET A 142 11.89 3.64 -6.21
N LYS A 143 11.75 3.82 -7.53
CA LYS A 143 12.88 4.00 -8.45
C LYS A 143 13.61 5.32 -8.23
N ARG A 144 12.88 6.43 -8.05
CA ARG A 144 13.44 7.76 -7.78
C ARG A 144 14.34 7.75 -6.56
N TRP A 145 13.88 7.13 -5.48
CA TRP A 145 14.62 7.04 -4.22
C TRP A 145 15.60 5.87 -4.16
N LYS A 146 15.66 5.03 -5.20
CA LYS A 146 16.50 3.82 -5.25
C LYS A 146 16.33 2.94 -4.01
N MET A 147 15.08 2.77 -3.58
CA MET A 147 14.77 2.01 -2.35
C MET A 147 15.34 0.59 -2.45
N PRO A 148 15.98 0.05 -1.38
CA PRO A 148 16.51 -1.31 -1.41
C PRO A 148 15.34 -2.31 -1.49
N VAL A 149 15.30 -3.11 -2.55
CA VAL A 149 14.28 -4.13 -2.78
C VAL A 149 14.82 -5.48 -2.31
N GLU A 150 14.08 -6.17 -1.43
CA GLU A 150 14.39 -7.56 -1.07
C GLU A 150 13.99 -8.50 -2.21
N ASP A 151 14.76 -9.58 -2.41
CA ASP A 151 14.41 -10.72 -3.28
C ASP A 151 13.31 -11.59 -2.64
N ALA A 152 12.25 -10.98 -2.14
CA ALA A 152 11.11 -11.64 -1.53
C ALA A 152 9.97 -11.78 -2.54
N ASN A 153 9.57 -13.03 -2.84
CA ASN A 153 8.47 -13.32 -3.76
C ASN A 153 7.11 -13.04 -3.09
N VAL A 154 6.59 -11.82 -3.27
CA VAL A 154 5.17 -11.52 -3.05
C VAL A 154 4.59 -11.10 -4.39
N GLU A 155 3.75 -11.94 -4.99
CA GLU A 155 3.18 -11.70 -6.32
C GLU A 155 2.46 -10.33 -6.37
N GLY A 156 2.89 -9.45 -7.28
CA GLY A 156 2.32 -8.13 -7.49
C GLY A 156 2.90 -7.02 -6.61
N TYR A 157 3.98 -7.29 -5.87
CA TYR A 157 4.64 -6.31 -5.00
C TYR A 157 6.16 -6.36 -5.08
N PHE A 158 6.78 -5.18 -4.99
CA PHE A 158 8.17 -5.05 -4.55
C PHE A 158 8.20 -4.80 -3.05
N LYS A 159 8.95 -5.61 -2.31
CA LYS A 159 9.17 -5.38 -0.88
C LYS A 159 10.41 -4.53 -0.69
N CYS A 160 10.22 -3.26 -0.35
CA CYS A 160 11.31 -2.36 -0.02
C CYS A 160 11.61 -2.38 1.47
N ARG A 161 12.87 -2.53 1.83
CA ARG A 161 13.35 -2.47 3.21
C ARG A 161 14.49 -1.48 3.32
N MET A 162 14.25 -0.40 4.04
CA MET A 162 15.14 0.75 4.14
C MET A 162 15.76 0.77 5.54
N PRO A 163 17.02 0.35 5.71
CA PRO A 163 17.72 0.43 7.00
C PRO A 163 17.81 1.86 7.52
N VAL A 164 17.88 2.05 8.85
CA VAL A 164 17.97 3.39 9.46
C VAL A 164 19.13 4.20 8.88
N GLU A 165 20.31 3.60 8.75
CA GLU A 165 21.50 4.26 8.15
C GLU A 165 21.22 4.75 6.73
N TRP A 166 20.57 3.91 5.90
CA TRP A 166 20.20 4.28 4.53
C TRP A 166 19.17 5.40 4.51
N GLN A 167 18.16 5.36 5.39
CA GLN A 167 17.14 6.40 5.51
C GLN A 167 17.78 7.75 5.84
N MET A 168 18.74 7.75 6.77
CA MET A 168 19.46 8.95 7.20
C MET A 168 20.36 9.49 6.10
N ASP A 169 21.13 8.63 5.44
CA ASP A 169 21.99 9.03 4.32
C ASP A 169 21.19 9.68 3.18
N VAL A 170 20.05 9.07 2.83
CA VAL A 170 19.15 9.60 1.80
C VAL A 170 18.45 10.87 2.28
N GLY A 171 17.93 10.87 3.50
CA GLY A 171 17.25 11.98 4.15
C GLY A 171 18.10 13.24 4.23
N TYR A 172 19.40 13.12 4.50
CA TYR A 172 20.32 14.25 4.59
C TYR A 172 21.10 14.54 3.29
N SER A 173 20.93 13.72 2.25
CA SER A 173 21.57 13.99 0.96
C SER A 173 21.02 15.28 0.34
N LYS A 174 21.91 16.20 -0.04
CA LYS A 174 21.54 17.52 -0.60
C LYS A 174 21.03 17.48 -2.06
N SER A 175 20.95 16.31 -2.68
CA SER A 175 21.02 16.18 -4.15
C SER A 175 19.90 15.38 -4.81
N MET A 176 18.74 15.17 -4.17
CA MET A 176 17.58 14.53 -4.83
C MET A 176 16.40 15.50 -5.06
N GLY A 177 16.72 16.73 -5.48
CA GLY A 177 15.75 17.71 -6.00
C GLY A 177 15.58 17.61 -7.51
#